data_AF-A0A914NZC5-F1
#
_entry.id   AF-A0A914NZC5-F1
#
_cell.length_a   1.000
_cell.length_b   1.000
_cell.length_c   1.000
_cell.angle_alpha   90.00
_cell.angle_beta   90.00
_cell.angle_gamma   90.00
#
_symmetry.space_group_name_H-M   'P 1'
#
loop_
_entity.id
_entity.type
_entity.pdbx_description
1 polymer ?
#
loop_
_entity_poly.entity_id
_entity_poly.type
_entity_poly.pdbx_seq_one_letter_code
_entity_poly.pdbx_strand_id
1 'polypeptide(L)' 'MNRSGYLVGDKMTWVDFLAANLCEIMQHFGKPSVLDDYPNLRLHWESIYTHPKLVAAVEKERSYKNI' A
#
# COMPACT_ATOMS: atom_id res chain seq x y z
N MET A 1 -9.31 13.34 -5.53
CA MET A 1 -7.91 12.97 -5.24
C MET A 1 -7.01 13.66 -6.24
N ASN A 2 -5.72 13.83 -5.93
CA ASN A 2 -4.80 14.34 -6.93
C ASN A 2 -4.80 13.39 -8.15
N ARG A 3 -4.35 13.88 -9.31
CA ARG A 3 -4.32 13.07 -10.53
C ARG A 3 -3.15 12.08 -10.59
N SER A 4 -2.19 12.18 -9.67
CA SER A 4 -0.99 11.34 -9.67
C SER A 4 -1.20 9.99 -9.00
N GLY A 5 -2.24 9.85 -8.17
CA GLY A 5 -2.50 8.63 -7.39
C GLY A 5 -1.68 8.51 -6.10
N TYR A 6 -0.76 9.45 -5.85
CA TYR A 6 0.00 9.57 -4.62
C TYR A 6 -0.67 10.53 -3.64
N LEU A 7 -0.37 10.43 -2.36
CA LEU A 7 -0.97 11.30 -1.34
C LEU A 7 -0.34 12.69 -1.30
N VAL A 8 0.94 12.81 -1.70
CA VAL A 8 1.68 14.08 -1.72
C VAL A 8 2.33 14.29 -3.07
N GLY A 9 1.96 15.37 -3.76
CA GLY A 9 2.57 15.75 -5.04
C GLY A 9 2.35 14.72 -6.15
N ASP A 10 3.37 14.46 -6.96
CA ASP A 10 3.32 13.59 -8.14
C ASP A 10 4.17 12.32 -8.03
N LYS A 11 4.69 12.02 -6.84
CA LYS A 11 5.61 10.90 -6.61
C LYS A 11 5.28 10.15 -5.33
N MET A 12 5.67 8.88 -5.29
CA MET A 12 5.60 8.07 -4.08
C MET A 12 6.52 8.63 -2.99
N THR A 13 5.99 8.76 -1.80
CA THR A 13 6.66 9.20 -0.57
C THR A 13 6.39 8.22 0.56
N TRP A 14 7.05 8.40 1.71
CA TRP A 14 6.81 7.57 2.89
C TRP A 14 5.35 7.56 3.36
N VAL A 15 4.58 8.62 3.07
CA VAL A 15 3.18 8.77 3.48
C VAL A 15 2.28 7.75 2.77
N ASP A 16 2.59 7.42 1.51
CA ASP A 16 1.85 6.42 0.74
C ASP A 16 1.97 5.03 1.37
N PHE A 17 3.15 4.69 1.90
CA PHE A 17 3.37 3.45 2.64
C PHE A 17 2.60 3.41 3.96
N LEU A 18 2.63 4.51 4.72
CA LEU A 18 1.90 4.59 5.99
C LEU A 18 0.40 4.39 5.76
N ALA A 19 -0.17 5.07 4.75
CA ALA A 19 -1.58 4.97 4.43
C ALA A 19 -1.98 3.57 3.94
N ALA A 20 -1.19 2.97 3.05
CA ALA A 20 -1.42 1.60 2.61
C ALA A 20 -1.36 0.62 3.79
N ASN A 21 -0.39 0.74 4.69
CA ASN A 21 -0.30 -0.13 5.87
C ASN A 21 -1.49 0.07 6.83
N LEU A 22 -1.98 1.29 7.01
CA LEU A 22 -3.20 1.53 7.79
C LEU A 22 -4.42 0.87 7.14
N CYS A 23 -4.54 0.91 5.80
CA CYS A 23 -5.59 0.20 5.08
C CYS A 23 -5.50 -1.31 5.29
N GLU A 24 -4.30 -1.88 5.23
CA GLU A 24 -4.08 -3.30 5.50
C GLU A 24 -4.53 -3.70 6.91
N ILE A 25 -4.15 -2.91 7.92
CA ILE A 25 -4.56 -3.12 9.32
C ILE A 25 -6.08 -3.07 9.43
N MET A 26 -6.74 -2.08 8.81
CA MET A 26 -8.20 -1.97 8.84
C MET A 26 -8.90 -3.13 8.14
N GLN A 27 -8.36 -3.66 7.05
CA GLN A 27 -8.93 -4.83 6.37
C GLN A 27 -8.75 -6.11 7.19
N HIS A 28 -7.59 -6.29 7.83
CA HIS A 28 -7.26 -7.50 8.56
C HIS A 28 -7.92 -7.57 9.94
N PHE A 29 -7.95 -6.45 10.67
CA PHE A 29 -8.44 -6.39 12.04
C PHE A 29 -9.79 -5.68 12.19
N GLY A 30 -10.25 -5.00 11.16
CA GLY A 30 -11.54 -4.30 11.14
C GLY A 30 -12.62 -5.08 10.40
N LYS A 31 -13.51 -4.35 9.71
CA LYS A 31 -14.55 -4.95 8.87
C LYS A 31 -13.90 -5.53 7.60
N PRO A 32 -14.04 -6.83 7.31
CA PRO A 32 -13.70 -7.38 6.01
C PRO A 32 -14.58 -6.65 4.99
N SER A 33 -14.00 -5.97 4.00
CA SER A 33 -14.66 -5.05 3.05
C SER A 33 -14.69 -3.56 3.44
N VAL A 34 -13.93 -3.11 4.44
CA VAL A 34 -13.90 -1.68 4.82
C VAL A 34 -13.49 -0.74 3.68
N LEU A 35 -12.73 -1.22 2.68
CA LEU A 35 -12.30 -0.42 1.53
C LEU A 35 -13.32 -0.38 0.38
N ASP A 36 -14.38 -1.18 0.43
CA ASP A 36 -15.37 -1.30 -0.65
C ASP A 36 -16.11 0.02 -0.91
N ASP A 37 -16.38 0.76 0.17
CA ASP A 37 -17.02 2.07 0.11
C ASP A 37 -16.03 3.19 -0.30
N TYR A 38 -14.73 2.89 -0.43
CA TYR A 38 -13.65 3.85 -0.69
C TYR A 38 -12.77 3.41 -1.87
N PRO A 39 -13.30 3.37 -3.11
CA PRO A 39 -12.62 2.77 -4.27
C PRO A 39 -11.26 3.41 -4.58
N ASN A 40 -11.12 4.71 -4.40
CA ASN A 40 -9.83 5.36 -4.64
C ASN A 40 -8.78 5.00 -3.57
N LEU A 41 -9.20 4.76 -2.32
CA LEU A 41 -8.30 4.32 -1.27
C LEU A 41 -7.88 2.86 -1.48
N ARG A 42 -8.81 2.02 -1.96
CA ARG A 42 -8.51 0.66 -2.44
C ARG A 42 -7.47 0.68 -3.56
N LEU A 43 -7.69 1.49 -4.59
CA LEU A 43 -6.75 1.62 -5.71
C LEU A 43 -5.36 2.08 -5.24
N HIS A 44 -5.30 3.03 -4.32
CA HIS A 44 -4.04 3.46 -3.71
C HIS A 44 -3.35 2.30 -2.97
N TRP A 45 -4.07 1.62 -2.06
CA TRP A 45 -3.56 0.46 -1.32
C TRP A 45 -3.04 -0.64 -2.27
N GLU A 46 -3.82 -1.03 -3.28
CA GLU A 46 -3.42 -2.02 -4.29
C GLU A 46 -2.15 -1.58 -5.02
N SER A 47 -2.08 -0.32 -5.44
CA SER A 47 -0.93 0.20 -6.19
C SER A 47 0.38 0.15 -5.39
N ILE A 48 0.33 0.32 -4.07
CA ILE A 48 1.50 0.26 -3.20
C ILE A 48 1.94 -1.19 -2.99
N TYR A 49 1.02 -2.11 -2.66
CA TYR A 49 1.36 -3.52 -2.43
C TYR A 49 1.75 -4.27 -3.70
N THR A 50 1.31 -3.81 -4.87
CA THR A 50 1.70 -4.38 -6.17
C THR A 50 2.87 -3.65 -6.83
N HIS A 51 3.43 -2.61 -6.19
CA HIS A 51 4.51 -1.84 -6.80
C HIS A 51 5.77 -2.71 -6.97
N PRO A 52 6.28 -2.93 -8.20
CA PRO A 52 7.32 -3.93 -8.48
C PRO A 52 8.60 -3.75 -7.67
N LYS A 53 9.03 -2.50 -7.44
CA LYS A 53 10.24 -2.22 -6.64
C LYS A 53 10.07 -2.60 -5.17
N LEU A 54 8.85 -2.50 -4.64
CA LEU A 54 8.57 -2.81 -3.24
C LEU A 54 8.47 -4.32 -3.04
N VAL A 55 7.77 -5.00 -3.93
CA VAL A 55 7.71 -6.47 -3.96
C VAL A 55 9.13 -7.06 -3.99
N ALA A 56 9.95 -6.61 -4.95
CA ALA A 56 11.33 -7.07 -5.06
C ALA A 56 12.18 -6.78 -3.82
N ALA A 57 11.99 -5.62 -3.17
CA ALA A 57 12.71 -5.29 -1.94
C ALA A 57 12.30 -6.18 -0.75
N VAL A 58 11.00 -6.46 -0.59
CA VAL A 58 10.47 -7.33 0.46
C VAL A 58 10.91 -8.78 0.25
N GLU A 59 10.89 -9.28 -0.99
CA GLU A 59 11.36 -10.63 -1.32
C GLU A 59 12.86 -10.78 -1.04
N LYS A 60 13.65 -9.79 -1.45
CA LYS A 60 15.09 -9.75 -1.15
C LYS A 60 15.33 -9.79 0.37
N GLU A 61 14.64 -8.96 1.15
CA GLU A 61 14.74 -8.96 2.61
C GLU A 61 14.33 -10.30 3.24
N ARG A 62 13.26 -10.92 2.73
CA ARG A 62 12.81 -12.25 3.18
C ARG A 62 13.86 -13.32 2.88
N SER A 63 14.53 -13.27 1.73
CA SER A 63 15.60 -14.21 1.39
C SER A 63 16.80 -14.11 2.34
N TYR A 64 17.17 -12.92 2.82
CA TYR A 64 18.27 -12.77 3.78
C TYR A 64 17.95 -13.31 5.17
N LYS A 65 16.68 -13.26 5.59
CA LYS A 65 16.25 -13.73 6.91
C LYS A 65 16.04 -15.24 7.00
N ASN A 66 16.07 -15.94 5.86
CA ASN A 66 15.88 -17.39 5.75
C ASN A 66 17.20 -18.15 5.51
N ILE A 67 18.35 -17.48 5.69
CA ILE A 67 19.72 -18.04 5.67
C ILE A 67 20.27 -17.92 7.08
#